data_AF-A0A2P9H3A4-F1
#
_entry.id   AF-A0A2P9H3A4-F1
#
_cell.length_a   1.000
_cell.length_b   1.000
_cell.length_c   1.000
_cell.angle_alpha   90.00
_cell.angle_beta   90.00
_cell.angle_gamma   90.00
#
_symmetry.space_group_name_H-M   'P 1'
#
loop_
_entity.id
_entity.type
_entity.pdbx_description
1 polymer ?
#
loop_
_entity_poly.entity_id
_entity_poly.type
_entity_poly.pdbx_seq_one_letter_code
_entity_poly.pdbx_strand_id
1 'polypeptide(L)'
;MVVVTPLTSGQSGVVVDFGTGQEIPLTPVSPTTYAAGPQSLYGIWDWDMSNWNLLSHMALAAVAEPFPLTQTPKWVQASNLATQTVSVVTPTGSSTSYETDTNNPVCWYGMTGITGCTSYNQFGWTISLPNTTTSGTTTNYEQVIYNPSVWQGVFQINTTIPSGSTIFSCTIELPSGYTMLINPTTGGGYTSSPFLDGSGNPITVGGVAVSGVQTGGTGTITNISAGGNNFWLTDTSNGTQTSGAEQAEGASTGHRVTWSQLR
;
A
#
# COMPACT_ATOMS: atom_id res chain seq x y z
N MET A 1 -7.33 6.42 -0.93
CA MET A 1 -8.43 5.47 -1.21
C MET A 1 -9.18 5.20 0.08
N VAL A 2 -10.47 4.89 0.04
CA VAL A 2 -11.28 4.61 1.23
C VAL A 2 -11.83 3.18 1.15
N VAL A 3 -11.65 2.42 2.21
CA VAL A 3 -11.89 0.98 2.26
C VAL A 3 -12.63 0.62 3.55
N VAL A 4 -13.67 -0.21 3.48
CA VAL A 4 -14.29 -0.81 4.68
C VAL A 4 -13.62 -2.14 4.96
N THR A 5 -12.90 -2.25 6.07
CA THR A 5 -12.11 -3.43 6.44
C THR A 5 -12.55 -3.99 7.80
N PRO A 6 -12.53 -5.33 8.02
CA PRO A 6 -12.73 -5.89 9.34
C PRO A 6 -11.63 -5.44 10.31
N LEU A 7 -12.01 -4.81 11.42
CA LEU A 7 -11.06 -4.46 12.49
C LEU A 7 -10.93 -5.60 13.52
N THR A 8 -12.00 -6.34 13.75
CA THR A 8 -12.07 -7.57 14.58
C THR A 8 -13.19 -8.51 14.10
N SER A 9 -13.31 -9.67 14.74
CA SER A 9 -14.46 -10.57 14.55
C SER A 9 -15.76 -9.88 14.96
N GLY A 10 -16.46 -9.29 14.00
CA GLY A 10 -17.80 -8.70 14.18
C GLY A 10 -17.91 -7.19 14.00
N GLN A 11 -16.80 -6.45 13.83
CA GLN A 11 -16.83 -5.01 13.56
C GLN A 11 -15.92 -4.64 12.37
N SER A 12 -16.46 -3.85 11.45
CA SER A 12 -15.73 -3.30 10.30
C SER A 12 -15.60 -1.78 10.44
N GLY A 13 -14.45 -1.23 10.07
CA GLY A 13 -14.17 0.19 10.11
C GLY A 13 -13.86 0.73 8.72
N VAL A 14 -13.99 2.05 8.57
CA VAL A 14 -13.58 2.75 7.35
C VAL A 14 -12.12 3.14 7.51
N VAL A 15 -11.24 2.62 6.68
CA VAL A 15 -9.82 2.94 6.65
C VAL A 15 -9.50 3.72 5.38
N VAL A 16 -8.74 4.79 5.54
CA VAL A 16 -8.25 5.65 4.47
C VAL A 16 -6.82 5.23 4.14
N ASP A 17 -6.67 4.54 3.01
CA ASP A 17 -5.39 4.03 2.51
C ASP A 17 -4.77 4.97 1.50
N PHE A 18 -3.54 5.43 1.72
CA PHE A 18 -2.85 6.34 0.82
C PHE A 18 -1.33 6.21 0.92
N GLY A 19 -0.64 6.63 -0.13
CA GLY A 19 0.81 6.79 -0.13
C GLY A 19 1.21 8.25 -0.25
N THR A 20 2.43 8.56 0.19
CA THR A 20 3.02 9.90 0.04
C THR A 20 4.00 9.93 -1.12
N GLY A 21 4.10 11.08 -1.77
CA GLY A 21 4.96 11.31 -2.91
C GLY A 21 4.50 12.51 -3.70
N GLN A 22 5.40 13.03 -4.54
CA GLN A 22 5.08 14.11 -5.46
C GLN A 22 6.01 14.05 -6.65
N GLU A 23 5.45 14.19 -7.84
CA GLU A 23 6.19 14.54 -9.05
C GLU A 23 5.78 15.94 -9.50
N ILE A 24 6.77 16.80 -9.73
CA ILE A 24 6.59 18.06 -10.45
C ILE A 24 7.15 17.82 -11.85
N PRO A 25 6.30 17.78 -12.90
CA PRO A 25 6.74 17.46 -14.24
C PRO A 25 7.76 18.45 -14.82
N LEU A 26 8.61 17.96 -15.72
CA LEU A 26 9.50 18.76 -16.56
C LEU A 26 8.75 19.91 -17.23
N THR A 27 9.35 21.09 -17.18
CA THR A 27 8.97 22.27 -17.98
C THR A 27 10.12 22.66 -18.92
N PRO A 28 9.93 23.58 -19.87
CA PRO A 28 11.02 24.06 -20.73
C PRO A 28 12.21 24.66 -19.97
N VAL A 29 12.05 25.02 -18.69
CA VAL A 29 13.06 25.73 -17.87
C VAL A 29 13.37 25.03 -16.54
N SER A 30 12.78 23.87 -16.24
CA SER A 30 13.02 23.16 -14.97
C SER A 30 12.83 21.66 -15.15
N PRO A 31 13.76 20.81 -14.68
CA PRO A 31 13.68 19.36 -14.79
C PRO A 31 12.51 18.79 -13.96
N THR A 32 12.13 17.54 -14.23
CA THR A 32 11.24 16.80 -13.32
C THR A 32 11.88 16.72 -11.94
N THR A 33 11.12 17.03 -10.89
CA THR A 33 11.57 16.92 -9.50
C THR A 33 10.61 16.09 -8.69
N TYR A 34 11.15 15.38 -7.70
CA TYR A 34 10.40 14.48 -6.84
C TYR A 34 10.43 14.95 -5.38
N ALA A 35 9.50 14.44 -4.57
CA ALA A 35 9.46 14.73 -3.14
C ALA A 35 10.80 14.38 -2.47
N ALA A 36 11.32 15.32 -1.68
CA ALA A 36 12.52 15.10 -0.89
C ALA A 36 12.18 14.39 0.42
N GLY A 37 13.01 13.41 0.80
CA GLY A 37 12.90 12.70 2.07
C GLY A 37 12.06 11.42 1.99
N PRO A 38 12.08 10.61 3.07
CA PRO A 38 11.37 9.33 3.13
C PRO A 38 9.88 9.48 2.87
N GLN A 39 9.33 8.55 2.12
CA GLN A 39 7.88 8.46 1.86
C GLN A 39 7.31 7.21 2.52
N SER A 40 5.99 7.14 2.60
CA SER A 40 5.32 6.06 3.32
C SER A 40 3.94 5.77 2.75
N LEU A 41 3.48 4.56 3.01
CA LEU A 41 2.09 4.16 2.89
C LEU A 41 1.43 4.24 4.26
N TYR A 42 0.14 4.55 4.27
CA TYR A 42 -0.68 4.67 5.47
C TYR A 42 -2.05 4.06 5.21
N GLY A 43 -2.60 3.44 6.25
CA GLY A 43 -4.03 3.17 6.36
C GLY A 43 -4.51 3.72 7.69
N ILE A 44 -5.35 4.75 7.66
CA ILE A 44 -5.83 5.45 8.86
C ILE A 44 -7.30 5.15 9.05
N TRP A 45 -7.68 4.59 10.20
CA TRP A 45 -9.08 4.37 10.54
C TRP A 45 -9.78 5.69 10.81
N ASP A 46 -10.90 5.90 10.12
CA ASP A 46 -11.90 6.89 10.47
C ASP A 46 -12.76 6.34 11.60
N TRP A 47 -12.39 6.66 12.84
CA TRP A 47 -13.05 6.18 14.05
C TRP A 47 -14.32 6.97 14.40
N ASP A 48 -14.53 8.16 13.81
CA ASP A 48 -15.65 9.04 14.15
C ASP A 48 -16.90 8.74 13.31
N MET A 49 -17.33 7.47 13.37
CA MET A 49 -18.48 7.00 12.61
C MET A 49 -19.79 7.05 13.41
N SER A 50 -19.80 7.63 14.60
CA SER A 50 -20.98 7.61 15.49
C SER A 50 -22.19 8.30 14.85
N ASN A 51 -22.01 9.51 14.33
CA ASN A 51 -23.08 10.25 13.65
C ASN A 51 -23.45 9.61 12.32
N TRP A 52 -22.48 9.07 11.59
CA TRP A 52 -22.72 8.34 10.35
C TRP A 52 -23.60 7.12 10.58
N ASN A 53 -23.31 6.34 11.62
CA ASN A 53 -24.05 5.14 12.00
C ASN A 53 -25.51 5.44 12.37
N LEU A 54 -25.83 6.65 12.85
CA LEU A 54 -27.22 7.05 13.11
C LEU A 54 -28.04 7.27 11.84
N LEU A 55 -27.38 7.57 10.71
CA LEU A 55 -28.00 7.83 9.42
C LEU A 55 -27.88 6.64 8.45
N SER A 56 -26.99 5.70 8.75
CA SER A 56 -26.62 4.57 7.90
C SER A 56 -27.35 3.29 8.31
N HIS A 57 -27.67 2.43 7.33
CA HIS A 57 -28.14 1.06 7.58
C HIS A 57 -27.01 0.07 7.90
N MET A 58 -25.75 0.52 7.82
CA MET A 58 -24.56 -0.23 8.19
C MET A 58 -24.00 0.29 9.51
N ALA A 59 -23.74 -0.62 10.45
CA ALA A 59 -23.08 -0.31 11.71
C ALA A 59 -21.56 -0.49 11.55
N LEU A 60 -20.84 0.62 11.43
CA LEU A 60 -19.38 0.64 11.37
C LEU A 60 -18.80 0.80 12.78
N ALA A 61 -17.57 0.35 12.97
CA ALA A 61 -16.81 0.59 14.18
C ALA A 61 -16.68 2.10 14.41
N ALA A 62 -17.06 2.56 15.60
CA ALA A 62 -17.02 3.96 15.98
C ALA A 62 -16.55 4.10 17.43
N VAL A 63 -15.85 5.20 17.71
CA VAL A 63 -15.33 5.52 19.05
C VAL A 63 -15.59 7.00 19.32
N ALA A 64 -16.30 7.28 20.40
CA ALA A 64 -16.61 8.67 20.80
C ALA A 64 -15.38 9.40 21.37
N GLU A 65 -14.53 8.71 22.13
CA GLU A 65 -13.36 9.29 22.78
C GLU A 65 -12.10 8.48 22.45
N PRO A 66 -11.34 8.86 21.40
CA PRO A 66 -10.16 8.14 20.97
C PRO A 66 -8.98 8.42 21.93
N PHE A 67 -8.77 7.58 22.93
CA PHE A 67 -7.51 7.56 23.68
C PHE A 67 -6.46 6.75 22.88
N PRO A 68 -5.16 7.10 22.84
CA PRO A 68 -4.47 8.16 23.57
C PRO A 68 -4.38 9.48 22.79
N LEU A 69 -5.29 9.76 21.85
CA LEU A 69 -5.28 11.03 21.13
C LEU A 69 -5.71 12.15 22.09
N THR A 70 -4.75 12.74 22.80
CA THR A 70 -5.01 13.77 23.82
C THR A 70 -5.16 15.18 23.23
N GLN A 71 -4.77 15.38 21.98
CA GLN A 71 -4.74 16.69 21.32
C GLN A 71 -6.15 17.19 20.95
N THR A 72 -6.27 18.51 20.70
CA THR A 72 -7.51 19.15 20.20
C THR A 72 -7.13 20.11 19.06
N PRO A 73 -7.54 19.85 17.80
CA PRO A 73 -8.33 18.70 17.34
C PRO A 73 -7.58 17.36 17.50
N LYS A 74 -8.32 16.25 17.52
CA LYS A 74 -7.75 14.90 17.59
C LYS A 74 -7.04 14.60 16.27
N TRP A 75 -5.79 14.16 16.32
CA TRP A 75 -5.05 13.70 15.15
C TRP A 75 -4.28 12.42 15.46
N VAL A 76 -3.94 11.66 14.43
CA VAL A 76 -3.17 10.42 14.52
C VAL A 76 -1.69 10.73 14.30
N GLN A 77 -0.82 10.19 15.15
CA GLN A 77 0.64 10.29 14.99
C GLN A 77 1.23 8.92 14.64
N ALA A 78 2.47 8.88 14.14
CA ALA A 78 3.14 7.63 13.78
C ALA A 78 3.21 6.63 14.95
N SER A 79 3.31 7.10 16.19
CA SER A 79 3.29 6.26 17.40
C SER A 79 1.94 5.58 17.66
N ASN A 80 0.88 6.02 16.99
CA ASN A 80 -0.46 5.42 17.05
C ASN A 80 -0.70 4.41 15.91
N LEU A 81 0.33 4.08 15.12
CA LEU A 81 0.22 3.18 13.97
C LEU A 81 1.00 1.89 14.19
N ALA A 82 0.47 0.77 13.69
CA ALA A 82 1.27 -0.43 13.51
C ALA A 82 2.30 -0.18 12.41
N THR A 83 3.58 -0.43 12.71
CA THR A 83 4.64 -0.28 11.71
C THR A 83 4.85 -1.59 10.98
N GLN A 84 4.91 -1.51 9.65
CA GLN A 84 5.42 -2.57 8.80
C GLN A 84 6.76 -2.16 8.21
N THR A 85 7.61 -3.13 7.94
CA THR A 85 8.92 -2.92 7.33
C THR A 85 9.01 -3.66 6.01
N VAL A 86 9.50 -2.97 4.98
CA VAL A 86 9.78 -3.53 3.65
C VAL A 86 11.20 -4.10 3.64
N SER A 87 11.36 -5.26 3.02
CA SER A 87 12.67 -5.81 2.63
C SER A 87 12.71 -6.02 1.13
N VAL A 88 13.71 -5.43 0.47
CA VAL A 88 13.96 -5.60 -0.95
C VAL A 88 14.91 -6.78 -1.16
N VAL A 89 14.51 -7.74 -1.99
CA VAL A 89 15.32 -8.93 -2.28
C VAL A 89 15.34 -9.20 -3.78
N THR A 90 16.55 -9.31 -4.35
CA THR A 90 16.77 -9.82 -5.70
C THR A 90 17.36 -11.23 -5.61
N PRO A 91 16.59 -12.29 -5.89
CA PRO A 91 17.10 -13.66 -5.85
C PRO A 91 18.29 -13.86 -6.80
N THR A 92 19.26 -14.67 -6.39
CA THR A 92 20.44 -14.98 -7.20
C THR A 92 20.03 -15.55 -8.55
N GLY A 93 20.48 -14.93 -9.64
CA GLY A 93 20.16 -15.34 -11.01
C GLY A 93 18.82 -14.83 -11.55
N SER A 94 18.09 -14.00 -10.79
CA SER A 94 16.89 -13.29 -11.24
C SER A 94 17.23 -11.86 -11.64
N SER A 95 16.62 -11.38 -12.73
CA SER A 95 16.60 -9.95 -13.07
C SER A 95 15.47 -9.18 -12.38
N THR A 96 14.53 -9.90 -11.75
CA THR A 96 13.39 -9.34 -11.04
C THR A 96 13.72 -9.21 -9.56
N SER A 97 13.58 -7.99 -9.03
CA SER A 97 13.57 -7.74 -7.59
C SER A 97 12.16 -7.83 -7.03
N TYR A 98 12.06 -8.30 -5.80
CA TYR A 98 10.83 -8.40 -5.04
C TYR A 98 10.91 -7.58 -3.76
N GLU A 99 9.75 -7.22 -3.25
CA GLU A 99 9.56 -6.69 -1.91
C GLU A 99 8.77 -7.67 -1.07
N THR A 100 9.17 -7.79 0.19
CA THR A 100 8.45 -8.55 1.22
C THR A 100 8.19 -7.62 2.39
N ASP A 101 6.97 -7.62 2.91
CA ASP A 101 6.59 -6.82 4.05
C ASP A 101 6.43 -7.68 5.29
N THR A 102 6.68 -7.11 6.47
CA THR A 102 6.24 -7.75 7.71
C THR A 102 4.71 -7.88 7.74
N ASN A 103 4.23 -8.86 8.49
CA ASN A 103 2.80 -9.08 8.72
C ASN A 103 2.45 -8.85 10.20
N ASN A 104 2.77 -7.65 10.72
CA ASN A 104 2.42 -7.29 12.09
C ASN A 104 0.91 -7.03 12.18
N PRO A 105 0.21 -7.54 13.22
CA PRO A 105 -1.21 -7.22 13.40
C PRO A 105 -1.39 -5.74 13.80
N VAL A 106 -2.53 -5.17 13.43
CA VAL A 106 -2.96 -3.85 13.94
C VAL A 106 -3.82 -4.07 15.18
N CYS A 107 -3.34 -3.57 16.32
CA CYS A 107 -4.02 -3.60 17.59
C CYS A 107 -4.97 -2.40 17.71
N TRP A 108 -6.04 -2.45 16.92
CA TRP A 108 -7.05 -1.41 16.79
C TRP A 108 -7.57 -0.91 18.14
N TYR A 109 -7.72 0.40 18.28
CA TYR A 109 -8.20 1.01 19.51
C TYR A 109 -9.62 0.58 19.87
N GLY A 110 -9.84 0.29 21.16
CA GLY A 110 -11.15 -0.12 21.69
C GLY A 110 -11.57 -1.53 21.29
N MET A 111 -10.73 -2.25 20.54
CA MET A 111 -10.98 -3.61 20.09
C MET A 111 -10.33 -4.64 21.04
N THR A 112 -10.69 -5.92 20.87
CA THR A 112 -10.08 -7.04 21.61
C THR A 112 -10.01 -8.30 20.74
N GLY A 113 -9.24 -9.31 21.17
CA GLY A 113 -9.23 -10.64 20.52
C GLY A 113 -8.37 -10.75 19.26
N ILE A 114 -7.47 -9.79 19.01
CA ILE A 114 -6.53 -9.85 17.88
C ILE A 114 -5.26 -10.58 18.33
N THR A 115 -4.93 -11.69 17.66
CA THR A 115 -3.72 -12.46 17.96
C THR A 115 -2.47 -11.60 17.78
N GLY A 116 -1.56 -11.65 18.76
CA GLY A 116 -0.33 -10.84 18.77
C GLY A 116 -0.49 -9.46 19.40
N CYS A 117 -1.71 -9.07 19.80
CA CYS A 117 -1.97 -7.79 20.47
C CYS A 117 -2.04 -7.92 21.99
N THR A 118 -1.23 -7.12 22.68
CA THR A 118 -1.25 -6.97 24.14
C THR A 118 -1.78 -5.61 24.60
N SER A 119 -1.89 -4.64 23.69
CA SER A 119 -2.45 -3.30 23.94
C SER A 119 -3.19 -2.83 22.69
N TYR A 120 -4.39 -2.29 22.86
CA TYR A 120 -5.32 -1.93 21.78
C TYR A 120 -5.41 -0.42 21.69
N ASN A 121 -4.39 0.20 21.09
CA ASN A 121 -4.18 1.66 21.08
C ASN A 121 -3.78 2.20 19.70
N GLN A 122 -3.97 1.42 18.64
CA GLN A 122 -3.60 1.80 17.28
C GLN A 122 -4.81 2.26 16.47
N PHE A 123 -4.59 3.25 15.62
CA PHE A 123 -5.60 3.85 14.74
C PHE A 123 -5.30 3.59 13.27
N GLY A 124 -4.41 2.65 12.97
CA GLY A 124 -4.02 2.35 11.61
C GLY A 124 -2.68 1.65 11.52
N TRP A 125 -2.12 1.71 10.32
CA TRP A 125 -0.83 1.14 9.98
C TRP A 125 -0.01 2.09 9.11
N THR A 126 1.30 1.84 9.04
CA THR A 126 2.21 2.54 8.14
C THR A 126 3.29 1.61 7.63
N ILE A 127 3.72 1.85 6.39
CA ILE A 127 4.90 1.25 5.77
C ILE A 127 5.83 2.37 5.37
N SER A 128 7.09 2.34 5.83
CA SER A 128 8.13 3.21 5.28
C SER A 128 8.60 2.65 3.95
N LEU A 129 8.43 3.42 2.86
CA LEU A 129 8.92 3.01 1.55
C LEU A 129 10.45 3.04 1.52
N PRO A 130 11.10 2.08 0.84
CA PRO A 130 12.55 2.05 0.72
C PRO A 130 13.15 3.33 0.13
N ASN A 131 14.44 3.51 0.40
CA ASN A 131 15.24 4.51 -0.28
C ASN A 131 16.47 3.85 -0.90
N THR A 132 16.91 4.39 -2.02
CA THR A 132 18.14 3.93 -2.67
C THR A 132 19.30 4.76 -2.14
N THR A 133 20.31 4.06 -1.61
CA THR A 133 21.55 4.68 -1.16
C THR A 133 22.67 4.28 -2.11
N THR A 134 23.26 5.27 -2.80
CA THR A 134 24.40 5.07 -3.70
C THR A 134 25.65 5.66 -3.04
N SER A 135 26.69 4.84 -2.86
CA SER A 135 27.97 5.27 -2.26
C SER A 135 27.82 5.99 -0.90
N GLY A 136 26.91 5.50 -0.05
CA GLY A 136 26.66 6.06 1.28
C GLY A 136 25.79 7.31 1.32
N THR A 137 25.29 7.78 0.18
CA THR A 137 24.35 8.91 0.07
C THR A 137 23.00 8.41 -0.42
N THR A 138 21.92 8.74 0.30
CA THR A 138 20.56 8.47 -0.18
C THR A 138 20.29 9.35 -1.39
N THR A 139 20.10 8.72 -2.54
CA THR A 139 19.94 9.40 -3.84
C THR A 139 18.49 9.46 -4.27
N ASN A 140 17.70 8.43 -3.96
CA ASN A 140 16.30 8.34 -4.36
C ASN A 140 15.42 7.85 -3.22
N TYR A 141 14.22 8.40 -3.14
CA TYR A 141 13.16 7.95 -2.24
C TYR A 141 12.05 7.36 -3.10
N GLU A 142 11.74 6.09 -2.86
CA GLU A 142 10.56 5.47 -3.45
C GLU A 142 9.31 6.18 -2.96
N GLN A 143 8.35 6.40 -3.85
CA GLN A 143 7.21 7.24 -3.56
C GLN A 143 5.97 6.91 -4.37
N VAL A 144 4.82 7.39 -3.92
CA VAL A 144 3.54 7.17 -4.57
C VAL A 144 3.09 8.45 -5.25
N ILE A 145 2.96 8.39 -6.58
CA ILE A 145 2.46 9.49 -7.40
C ILE A 145 1.21 9.11 -8.21
N TYR A 146 0.87 7.82 -8.24
CA TYR A 146 -0.29 7.29 -8.95
C TYR A 146 -1.42 6.93 -8.00
N ASN A 147 -2.65 6.95 -8.50
CA ASN A 147 -3.81 6.56 -7.71
C ASN A 147 -3.79 5.05 -7.46
N PRO A 148 -3.99 4.60 -6.20
CA PRO A 148 -4.14 3.18 -5.90
C PRO A 148 -5.52 2.65 -6.29
N SER A 149 -5.63 1.32 -6.30
CA SER A 149 -6.88 0.57 -6.45
C SER A 149 -7.06 -0.42 -5.30
N VAL A 150 -8.29 -0.88 -5.07
CA VAL A 150 -8.55 -2.10 -4.31
C VAL A 150 -9.30 -3.06 -5.19
N TRP A 151 -8.84 -4.30 -5.17
CA TRP A 151 -9.41 -5.39 -5.92
C TRP A 151 -9.31 -6.66 -5.10
N GLN A 152 -10.43 -7.37 -5.00
CA GLN A 152 -10.56 -8.62 -4.22
C GLN A 152 -9.92 -8.56 -2.83
N GLY A 153 -10.09 -7.42 -2.15
CA GLY A 153 -9.61 -7.23 -0.80
C GLY A 153 -8.12 -6.94 -0.64
N VAL A 154 -7.46 -6.53 -1.72
CA VAL A 154 -6.04 -6.17 -1.76
C VAL A 154 -5.91 -4.69 -2.11
N PHE A 155 -5.11 -3.95 -1.35
CA PHE A 155 -4.67 -2.59 -1.69
C PHE A 155 -3.53 -2.68 -2.70
N GLN A 156 -3.78 -2.20 -3.91
CA GLN A 156 -2.86 -2.30 -5.02
C GLN A 156 -2.34 -0.93 -5.39
N ILE A 157 -1.04 -0.81 -5.58
CA ILE A 157 -0.41 0.47 -5.88
C ILE A 157 0.86 0.29 -6.69
N ASN A 158 1.09 1.22 -7.62
CA ASN A 158 2.40 1.38 -8.26
C ASN A 158 3.17 2.48 -7.54
N THR A 159 4.39 2.17 -7.13
CA THR A 159 5.35 3.13 -6.61
C THR A 159 6.29 3.60 -7.72
N THR A 160 7.00 4.68 -7.46
CA THR A 160 7.99 5.27 -8.36
C THR A 160 9.28 5.49 -7.60
N ILE A 161 10.37 4.95 -8.14
CA ILE A 161 11.73 5.24 -7.72
C ILE A 161 12.31 6.18 -8.78
N PRO A 162 12.56 7.45 -8.43
CA PRO A 162 13.14 8.42 -9.37
C PRO A 162 14.43 7.90 -10.01
N SER A 163 14.66 8.24 -11.28
CA SER A 163 15.91 7.89 -11.95
C SER A 163 17.01 8.89 -11.61
N GLY A 164 18.25 8.40 -11.52
CA GLY A 164 19.43 9.21 -11.27
C GLY A 164 20.01 9.76 -12.57
N SER A 165 19.23 10.44 -13.40
CA SER A 165 19.78 11.00 -14.64
C SER A 165 20.54 12.31 -14.40
N THR A 166 21.72 12.44 -15.02
CA THR A 166 22.48 13.70 -15.07
C THR A 166 22.46 14.22 -16.50
N ILE A 167 22.49 15.54 -16.68
CA ILE A 167 22.56 16.18 -18.01
C ILE A 167 23.80 15.78 -18.83
N PHE A 168 24.76 15.05 -18.25
CA PHE A 168 26.00 14.61 -18.88
C PHE A 168 26.00 13.13 -19.27
N SER A 169 24.98 12.34 -18.93
CA SER A 169 24.88 10.95 -19.37
C SER A 169 24.19 10.87 -20.73
N CYS A 170 24.86 10.34 -21.75
CA CYS A 170 24.25 10.00 -23.05
C CYS A 170 23.24 8.83 -22.98
N THR A 171 22.91 8.39 -21.77
CA THR A 171 21.96 7.33 -21.44
C THR A 171 20.84 7.91 -20.59
N ILE A 172 19.59 7.71 -21.02
CA ILE A 172 18.41 8.06 -20.23
C ILE A 172 18.12 6.88 -19.32
N GLU A 173 18.19 7.09 -18.01
CA GLU A 173 17.67 6.14 -17.04
C GLU A 173 16.19 6.46 -16.80
N LEU A 174 15.33 5.46 -17.02
CA LEU A 174 13.89 5.59 -16.78
C LEU A 174 13.60 5.37 -15.29
N PRO A 175 12.59 6.06 -14.72
CA PRO A 175 12.13 5.75 -13.37
C PRO A 175 11.77 4.27 -13.23
N SER A 176 12.11 3.68 -12.08
CA SER A 176 11.72 2.32 -11.72
C SER A 176 10.59 2.36 -10.68
N GLY A 177 10.29 1.24 -10.05
CA GLY A 177 9.27 1.14 -9.00
C GLY A 177 8.72 -0.27 -8.87
N TYR A 178 7.86 -0.44 -7.88
CA TYR A 178 7.22 -1.70 -7.55
C TYR A 178 5.72 -1.61 -7.80
N THR A 179 5.16 -2.68 -8.36
CA THR A 179 3.73 -2.96 -8.24
C THR A 179 3.56 -3.71 -6.93
N MET A 180 2.86 -3.11 -5.97
CA MET A 180 2.63 -3.65 -4.63
C MET A 180 1.19 -4.12 -4.45
N LEU A 181 1.03 -5.21 -3.72
CA LEU A 181 -0.23 -5.84 -3.33
C LEU A 181 -0.21 -6.06 -1.81
N ILE A 182 -0.93 -5.20 -1.09
CA ILE A 182 -0.80 -5.04 0.37
C ILE A 182 -2.14 -5.31 1.03
N ASN A 183 -2.11 -5.84 2.26
CA ASN A 183 -3.32 -6.01 3.04
C ASN A 183 -3.86 -4.65 3.51
N PRO A 184 -5.05 -4.19 3.07
CA PRO A 184 -5.60 -2.89 3.48
C PRO A 184 -5.92 -2.82 4.99
N THR A 185 -6.05 -3.97 5.64
CA THR A 185 -6.35 -4.08 7.08
C THR A 185 -5.12 -3.84 7.94
N THR A 186 -3.97 -4.35 7.53
CA THR A 186 -2.76 -4.33 8.36
C THR A 186 -1.63 -3.49 7.79
N GLY A 187 -1.73 -3.12 6.51
CA GLY A 187 -0.61 -2.58 5.74
C GLY A 187 0.50 -3.58 5.51
N GLY A 188 0.39 -4.81 6.00
CA GLY A 188 1.46 -5.79 5.95
C GLY A 188 1.37 -6.68 4.74
N GLY A 189 2.37 -7.56 4.63
CA GLY A 189 2.33 -8.68 3.70
C GLY A 189 1.28 -9.72 4.11
N TYR A 190 0.85 -10.52 3.15
CA TYR A 190 -0.05 -11.64 3.41
C TYR A 190 0.74 -12.88 3.87
N THR A 191 0.06 -13.84 4.51
CA THR A 191 0.68 -15.14 4.86
C THR A 191 0.96 -15.97 3.60
N SER A 192 0.09 -15.85 2.59
CA SER A 192 0.29 -16.38 1.23
C SER A 192 0.49 -15.20 0.29
N SER A 193 1.46 -15.27 -0.61
CA SER A 193 1.70 -14.18 -1.55
C SER A 193 0.49 -13.94 -2.45
N PRO A 194 0.02 -12.69 -2.62
CA PRO A 194 -0.98 -12.34 -3.62
C PRO A 194 -0.42 -12.43 -5.04
N PHE A 195 0.90 -12.46 -5.24
CA PHE A 195 1.52 -12.69 -6.54
C PHE A 195 1.71 -14.19 -6.81
N LEU A 196 1.28 -14.64 -7.99
CA LEU A 196 1.41 -16.03 -8.43
C LEU A 196 2.46 -16.19 -9.53
N ASP A 197 3.17 -17.32 -9.52
CA ASP A 197 4.09 -17.72 -10.59
C ASP A 197 3.32 -18.23 -11.84
N GLY A 198 4.06 -18.56 -12.90
CA GLY A 198 3.48 -19.09 -14.15
C GLY A 198 2.77 -20.45 -14.01
N SER A 199 2.94 -21.14 -12.87
CA SER A 199 2.23 -22.38 -12.54
C SER A 199 1.04 -22.14 -11.59
N GLY A 200 0.77 -20.89 -11.20
CA GLY A 200 -0.30 -20.52 -10.28
C GLY A 200 0.04 -20.67 -8.80
N ASN A 201 1.32 -20.83 -8.43
CA ASN A 201 1.73 -20.94 -7.02
C ASN A 201 2.10 -19.57 -6.44
N PRO A 202 1.79 -19.30 -5.15
CA PRO A 202 2.23 -18.09 -4.47
C PRO A 202 3.74 -17.92 -4.49
N ILE A 203 4.21 -16.77 -4.99
CA ILE A 203 5.65 -16.46 -5.06
C ILE A 203 6.17 -16.20 -3.64
N THR A 204 7.24 -16.87 -3.27
CA THR A 204 7.96 -16.59 -2.01
C THR A 204 9.43 -16.33 -2.28
N VAL A 205 10.04 -15.47 -1.46
CA VAL A 205 11.47 -15.18 -1.49
C VAL A 205 12.03 -15.34 -0.09
N GLY A 206 13.04 -16.19 0.06
CA GLY A 206 13.57 -16.53 1.39
C GLY A 206 12.54 -17.20 2.32
N GLY A 207 11.50 -17.82 1.76
CA GLY A 207 10.38 -18.39 2.51
C GLY A 207 9.33 -17.38 2.98
N VAL A 208 9.45 -16.11 2.58
CA VAL A 208 8.49 -15.04 2.91
C VAL A 208 7.63 -14.73 1.70
N ALA A 209 6.34 -14.49 1.92
CA ALA A 209 5.41 -14.07 0.88
C ALA A 209 5.81 -12.71 0.29
N VAL A 210 5.75 -12.59 -1.03
CA VAL A 210 6.03 -11.35 -1.75
C VAL A 210 4.87 -10.37 -1.59
N SER A 211 5.17 -9.09 -1.39
CA SER A 211 4.21 -7.97 -1.31
C SER A 211 4.42 -6.92 -2.41
N GLY A 212 5.54 -6.99 -3.15
CA GLY A 212 5.77 -6.19 -4.34
C GLY A 212 6.68 -6.84 -5.38
N VAL A 213 6.47 -6.52 -6.64
CA VAL A 213 7.29 -6.95 -7.78
C VAL A 213 7.84 -5.73 -8.50
N GLN A 214 9.14 -5.71 -8.79
CA GLN A 214 9.75 -4.61 -9.52
C GLN A 214 9.29 -4.63 -10.98
N THR A 215 8.42 -3.69 -11.34
CA THR A 215 7.80 -3.58 -12.67
C THR A 215 8.10 -2.25 -13.34
N GLY A 216 8.43 -1.21 -12.56
CA GLY A 216 8.41 0.17 -13.06
C GLY A 216 7.01 0.61 -13.52
N GLY A 217 5.97 0.07 -12.86
CA GLY A 217 4.58 0.35 -13.18
C GLY A 217 4.22 1.83 -13.10
N THR A 218 3.37 2.28 -14.03
CA THR A 218 2.89 3.65 -14.14
C THR A 218 1.37 3.67 -14.16
N GLY A 219 0.77 4.74 -13.62
CA GLY A 219 -0.67 4.86 -13.52
C GLY A 219 -1.29 3.90 -12.50
N THR A 220 -2.62 3.78 -12.57
CA THR A 220 -3.40 2.88 -11.71
C THR A 220 -3.43 1.47 -12.28
N ILE A 221 -3.23 0.47 -11.44
CA ILE A 221 -3.28 -0.94 -11.81
C ILE A 221 -4.67 -1.30 -12.32
N THR A 222 -4.71 -2.03 -13.42
CA THR A 222 -5.95 -2.58 -14.00
C THR A 222 -6.04 -4.06 -13.69
N ASN A 223 -7.21 -4.54 -13.27
CA ASN A 223 -7.43 -5.97 -13.00
C ASN A 223 -8.35 -6.59 -14.05
N ILE A 224 -8.02 -7.82 -14.44
CA ILE A 224 -8.76 -8.59 -15.44
C ILE A 224 -9.01 -9.99 -14.88
N SER A 225 -10.26 -10.44 -14.91
CA SER A 225 -10.60 -11.84 -14.67
C SER A 225 -10.78 -12.56 -16.01
N ALA A 226 -9.98 -13.59 -16.26
CA ALA A 226 -10.01 -14.37 -17.50
C ALA A 226 -9.82 -15.87 -17.21
N GLY A 227 -10.71 -16.71 -17.75
CA GLY A 227 -10.62 -18.16 -17.58
C GLY A 227 -10.71 -18.64 -16.12
N GLY A 228 -11.36 -17.87 -15.24
CA GLY A 228 -11.46 -18.18 -13.81
C GLY A 228 -10.25 -17.71 -12.97
N ASN A 229 -9.22 -17.17 -13.61
CA ASN A 229 -8.05 -16.60 -12.95
C ASN A 229 -8.13 -15.07 -12.93
N ASN A 230 -7.43 -14.45 -11.98
CA ASN A 230 -7.33 -13.01 -11.87
C ASN A 230 -5.92 -12.56 -12.23
N PHE A 231 -5.82 -11.41 -12.89
CA PHE A 231 -4.58 -10.83 -13.36
C PHE A 231 -4.56 -9.34 -13.06
N TRP A 232 -3.40 -8.85 -12.62
CA TRP A 232 -3.10 -7.44 -12.58
C TRP A 232 -2.32 -7.05 -13.85
N LEU A 233 -2.51 -5.81 -14.31
CA LEU A 233 -1.88 -5.25 -15.50
C LEU A 233 -1.46 -3.81 -15.19
N THR A 234 -0.26 -3.45 -15.63
CA THR A 234 0.24 -2.07 -15.58
C THR A 234 1.05 -1.74 -16.83
N ASP A 235 0.93 -0.51 -17.31
CA ASP A 235 1.93 0.06 -18.21
C ASP A 235 3.19 0.36 -17.39
N THR A 236 4.35 0.36 -18.04
CA THR A 236 5.65 0.58 -17.40
C THR A 236 6.32 1.84 -17.95
N SER A 237 7.30 2.37 -17.23
CA SER A 237 8.00 3.61 -17.60
C SER A 237 8.71 3.58 -18.96
N ASN A 238 8.93 2.38 -19.54
CA ASN A 238 9.49 2.19 -20.87
C ASN A 238 8.42 2.12 -21.99
N GLY A 239 7.14 2.27 -21.67
CA GLY A 239 6.02 2.21 -22.61
C GLY A 239 5.53 0.79 -22.95
N THR A 240 6.01 -0.24 -22.25
CA THR A 240 5.51 -1.62 -22.38
C THR A 240 4.50 -1.97 -21.30
N GLN A 241 3.69 -3.00 -21.53
CA GLN A 241 2.79 -3.58 -20.54
C GLN A 241 3.43 -4.76 -19.84
N THR A 242 3.16 -4.88 -18.54
CA THR A 242 3.47 -6.07 -17.76
C THR A 242 2.27 -6.49 -16.94
N SER A 243 2.18 -7.80 -16.68
CA SER A 243 1.09 -8.43 -15.96
C SER A 243 1.57 -9.63 -15.18
N GLY A 244 0.82 -10.01 -14.17
CA GLY A 244 0.98 -11.27 -13.45
C GLY A 244 -0.37 -11.83 -13.00
N ALA A 245 -0.37 -13.12 -12.70
CA ALA A 245 -1.51 -13.72 -12.03
C ALA A 245 -1.52 -13.27 -10.56
N GLU A 246 -2.72 -13.05 -10.04
CA GLU A 246 -2.95 -12.72 -8.64
C GLU A 246 -3.89 -13.70 -7.97
N GLN A 247 -3.61 -13.97 -6.70
CA GLN A 247 -4.51 -14.72 -5.84
C GLN A 247 -5.64 -13.81 -5.35
N ALA A 248 -6.85 -14.36 -5.33
CA ALA A 248 -7.96 -13.76 -4.61
C ALA A 248 -7.69 -13.88 -3.10
N GLU A 249 -7.15 -12.84 -2.48
CA GLU A 249 -7.00 -12.80 -1.02
C GLU A 249 -8.32 -12.40 -0.36
N GLY A 250 -9.29 -13.31 -0.44
CA GLY A 250 -10.51 -13.32 0.37
C GLY A 250 -11.46 -12.13 0.17
N ALA A 251 -12.70 -12.42 -0.20
CA ALA A 251 -13.84 -11.49 -0.18
C ALA A 251 -14.19 -10.90 1.21
N SER A 252 -13.24 -10.89 2.16
CA SER A 252 -13.41 -10.53 3.57
C SER A 252 -12.50 -9.39 4.04
N THR A 253 -11.49 -8.94 3.28
CA THR A 253 -10.59 -7.85 3.73
C THR A 253 -10.72 -6.62 2.84
N GLY A 254 -11.59 -5.68 3.18
CA GLY A 254 -11.55 -4.37 2.54
C GLY A 254 -12.40 -4.24 1.27
N HIS A 255 -13.47 -3.44 1.32
CA HIS A 255 -14.24 -3.05 0.13
C HIS A 255 -14.10 -1.55 -0.15
N ARG A 256 -13.90 -1.19 -1.43
CA ARG A 256 -13.88 0.21 -1.84
C ARG A 256 -15.22 0.88 -1.52
N VAL A 257 -15.16 1.99 -0.80
CA VAL A 257 -16.32 2.86 -0.61
C VAL A 257 -16.38 3.86 -1.76
N THR A 258 -17.57 4.02 -2.33
CA THR A 258 -17.88 5.15 -3.21
C THR A 258 -18.96 5.99 -2.57
N TRP A 259 -18.77 7.30 -2.58
CA TRP A 259 -19.76 8.24 -2.08
C TRP A 259 -20.65 8.70 -3.22
N SER A 260 -21.96 8.70 -2.97
CA SER A 260 -22.93 9.43 -3.79
C SER A 260 -23.69 10.38 -2.87
N GLN A 261 -23.70 11.66 -3.20
CA GLN A 261 -24.53 12.63 -2.50
C GLN A 261 -25.97 12.42 -2.97
N LEU A 262 -26.82 11.88 -2.10
CA LEU A 262 -28.26 11.85 -2.32
C LEU A 262 -28.82 13.22 -1.91
N ARG A 263 -29.58 13.84 -2.83
CA ARG A 263 -30.22 15.14 -2.64
C ARG A 263 -31.49 15.03 -1.81
#